data_AF-A0A2E5R645-F1
#
_entry.id   AF-A0A2E5R645-F1
#
_cell.length_a   1.000
_cell.length_b   1.000
_cell.length_c   1.000
_cell.angle_alpha   90.00
_cell.angle_beta   90.00
_cell.angle_gamma   90.00
#
_symmetry.space_group_name_H-M   'P 1'
#
loop_
_entity.id
_entity.type
_entity.pdbx_description
1 polymer ?
#
loop_
_entity_poly.entity_id
_entity_poly.type
_entity_poly.pdbx_seq_one_letter_code
_entity_poly.pdbx_strand_id
1 'polypeptide(L)'
;MIVNCPSCNSRYLVNSADLQPKGRIVHCTICSYEWFNDANLNKEGNDSLSQEKINKDDYEKKLPSTYVQENDVSITNSFLTIAFIILLVFLYYFLKNADKSIIFLFMFYLEEMIINLNIFIDSLVVNIKKILG
;
A
#
# COMPACT_ATOMS: atom_id res chain seq x y z
N MET A 1 18.06 10.27 -8.51
CA MET A 1 17.54 11.25 -7.54
C MET A 1 16.02 11.23 -7.57
N ILE A 2 15.35 11.53 -6.45
CA ILE A 2 13.89 11.72 -6.43
C ILE A 2 13.62 13.23 -6.48
N VAL A 3 12.68 13.64 -7.33
CA VAL A 3 12.22 15.04 -7.40
C VAL A 3 10.72 15.07 -7.17
N ASN A 4 10.26 16.03 -6.37
CA ASN A 4 8.85 16.20 -6.02
C ASN A 4 8.27 17.41 -6.75
N CYS A 5 7.07 17.25 -7.31
CA CYS A 5 6.34 18.35 -7.90
C CYS A 5 5.79 19.26 -6.79
N PRO A 6 6.10 20.56 -6.75
CA PRO A 6 5.63 21.46 -5.69
C PRO A 6 4.11 21.73 -5.77
N SER A 7 3.47 21.55 -6.94
CA SER A 7 2.02 21.77 -7.10
C SER A 7 1.14 20.61 -6.60
N CYS A 8 1.47 19.35 -6.92
CA CYS A 8 0.64 18.18 -6.58
C CYS A 8 1.36 17.13 -5.72
N ASN A 9 2.59 17.42 -5.28
CA ASN A 9 3.41 16.55 -4.43
C ASN A 9 3.73 15.16 -5.01
N SER A 10 3.56 14.96 -6.32
CA SER A 10 3.94 13.72 -7.01
C SER A 10 5.47 13.56 -7.04
N ARG A 11 5.93 12.31 -6.88
CA ARG A 11 7.36 11.96 -6.81
C ARG A 11 7.82 11.25 -8.08
N TYR A 12 8.97 11.65 -8.59
CA TYR A 12 9.56 11.11 -9.82
C TYR A 12 10.98 10.61 -9.56
N LEU A 13 11.29 9.40 -10.02
CA LEU A 13 12.66 8.91 -10.06
C LEU A 13 13.30 9.39 -11.35
N VAL A 14 14.36 10.19 -11.22
CA VAL A 14 15.10 10.76 -12.34
C VAL A 14 16.59 10.41 -12.22
N ASN A 15 17.25 10.23 -13.36
CA ASN A 15 18.69 10.03 -13.36
C ASN A 15 19.39 11.36 -13.06
N SER A 16 20.31 11.36 -12.09
CA SER A 16 21.09 12.54 -11.74
C SER A 16 21.96 13.04 -12.90
N ALA A 17 22.37 12.15 -13.81
CA ALA A 17 23.11 12.51 -15.01
C ALA A 17 22.29 13.36 -15.98
N ASP A 18 20.97 13.25 -15.98
CA ASP A 18 20.12 14.03 -16.89
C ASP A 18 19.84 15.45 -16.37
N LEU A 19 20.22 15.76 -15.12
CA LEU A 19 20.07 17.05 -14.45
C LEU A 19 21.38 17.88 -14.42
N GLN A 20 22.44 17.39 -15.06
CA GLN A 20 23.81 17.96 -15.05
C GLN A 20 23.91 19.49 -15.25
N PRO A 21 25.02 20.09 -14.78
CA PRO A 21 25.21 20.69 -13.46
C PRO A 21 24.51 22.05 -13.26
N LYS A 22 23.85 22.59 -14.29
CA LYS A 22 23.21 23.92 -14.24
C LYS A 22 21.74 23.87 -13.83
N GLY A 23 21.23 22.71 -13.43
CA GLY A 23 19.80 22.51 -13.23
C GLY A 23 19.03 22.48 -14.57
N ARG A 24 17.77 22.04 -14.52
CA ARG A 24 16.91 21.97 -15.71
C ARG A 24 15.45 22.23 -15.34
N ILE A 25 14.69 22.80 -16.27
CA ILE A 25 13.23 22.86 -16.17
C ILE A 25 12.68 21.45 -16.30
N VAL A 26 11.90 21.02 -15.31
CA VAL A 26 11.21 19.73 -15.28
C VAL A 26 9.70 19.97 -15.33
N HIS A 27 8.99 19.03 -15.93
CA HIS A 27 7.55 19.11 -16.16
C HIS A 27 6.84 17.95 -15.45
N CYS A 28 5.80 18.25 -14.67
CA CYS A 28 4.99 17.25 -13.98
C CYS A 28 3.99 16.61 -14.94
N THR A 29 4.03 15.29 -15.12
CA THR A 29 3.09 14.59 -16.00
C THR A 29 1.66 14.52 -15.47
N ILE A 30 1.44 14.83 -14.18
CA ILE A 30 0.12 14.75 -13.53
C ILE A 30 -0.62 16.10 -13.58
N CYS A 31 0.04 17.20 -13.24
CA CYS A 31 -0.60 18.52 -13.15
C CYS A 31 -0.07 19.53 -14.17
N SER A 32 0.84 19.10 -15.05
CA SER A 32 1.47 19.93 -16.07
C SER A 32 2.25 21.13 -15.54
N TYR A 33 2.54 21.17 -14.23
CA TYR A 33 3.33 22.21 -13.61
C TYR A 33 4.80 22.07 -13.99
N GLU A 34 5.43 23.19 -14.33
CA GLU A 34 6.84 23.28 -14.70
C GLU A 34 7.62 24.04 -13.64
N TRP A 35 8.78 23.51 -13.25
CA TRP A 35 9.68 24.19 -12.33
C TRP A 35 11.13 23.91 -12.67
N PHE A 36 12.01 24.79 -12.20
CA PHE A 36 13.44 24.60 -12.34
C PHE A 36 13.96 23.76 -11.18
N ASN A 37 14.66 22.67 -11.50
CA ASN A 37 15.30 21.80 -10.51
C ASN A 37 16.82 21.97 -10.58
N ASP A 38 17.38 22.66 -9.59
CA ASP A 38 18.81 22.77 -9.39
C ASP A 38 19.40 21.42 -8.95
N ALA A 39 20.45 20.96 -9.64
CA ALA A 39 21.13 19.71 -9.32
C ALA A 39 21.82 19.71 -7.93
N ASN A 40 21.86 20.87 -7.26
CA ASN A 40 22.67 21.10 -6.06
C ASN A 40 21.89 21.48 -4.79
N LEU A 41 20.56 21.44 -4.77
CA LEU A 41 19.80 21.87 -3.59
C LEU A 41 19.11 20.70 -2.87
N ASN A 42 19.93 19.97 -2.12
CA ASN A 42 19.59 19.69 -0.72
C ASN A 42 19.87 20.98 0.06
N LYS A 43 18.88 21.87 0.19
CA LYS A 43 18.84 22.89 1.24
C LYS A 43 17.46 23.54 1.28
N GLU A 44 16.82 23.38 2.43
CA GLU A 44 15.66 24.14 2.89
C GLU A 44 15.91 25.64 2.73
N GLY A 45 14.91 26.41 2.28
CA GLY A 45 14.98 27.86 2.37
C GLY A 45 14.16 28.61 1.32
N ASN A 46 13.00 29.08 1.76
CA ASN A 46 12.23 30.24 1.32
C ASN A 46 12.80 31.15 0.21
N ASP A 47 11.89 31.46 -0.71
CA ASP A 47 11.58 32.78 -1.30
C ASP A 47 12.25 33.24 -2.61
N SER A 48 11.36 33.75 -3.46
CA SER A 48 11.54 34.84 -4.43
C SER A 48 12.32 34.60 -5.73
N LEU A 49 11.51 34.35 -6.77
CA LEU A 49 11.53 34.96 -8.11
C LEU A 49 12.85 35.59 -8.59
N SER A 50 13.47 34.98 -9.60
CA SER A 50 14.36 35.69 -10.54
C SER A 50 14.19 35.08 -11.93
N GLN A 51 13.52 35.83 -12.81
CA GLN A 51 13.45 35.55 -14.23
C GLN A 51 14.83 35.85 -14.86
N GLU A 52 15.60 34.82 -15.16
CA GLU A 52 16.68 34.94 -16.15
C GLU A 52 16.26 34.28 -17.46
N LYS A 53 16.35 35.06 -18.54
CA LYS A 53 16.11 34.64 -19.92
C LYS A 53 17.11 33.54 -20.28
N ILE A 54 16.65 32.32 -20.50
CA ILE A 54 17.49 31.22 -21.01
C ILE A 54 17.01 30.84 -22.42
N ASN A 55 17.97 30.83 -23.35
CA ASN A 55 17.82 30.54 -24.78
C ASN A 55 17.08 29.21 -25.02
N LYS A 56 16.11 29.22 -25.93
CA LYS A 56 15.07 28.20 -26.14
C LYS A 56 15.52 26.94 -26.91
N ASP A 57 16.79 26.80 -27.27
CA ASP A 57 17.15 25.87 -28.34
C ASP A 57 17.65 24.47 -27.88
N ASP A 58 17.64 24.15 -26.58
CA ASP A 58 18.18 22.87 -26.05
C ASP A 58 17.17 22.05 -25.21
N TYR A 59 15.88 22.41 -25.20
CA TYR A 59 14.90 21.86 -24.23
C TYR A 59 13.96 20.75 -24.75
N GLU A 60 14.08 20.29 -25.99
CA GLU A 60 13.12 19.31 -26.52
C GLU A 60 13.36 17.86 -26.07
N LYS A 61 14.45 17.57 -25.37
CA LYS A 61 14.72 16.20 -24.90
C LYS A 61 13.99 15.94 -23.58
N LYS A 62 12.71 15.55 -23.71
CA LYS A 62 11.87 15.08 -22.58
C LYS A 62 12.61 13.98 -21.83
N LEU A 63 12.87 14.20 -20.53
CA LEU A 63 13.50 13.19 -19.70
C LEU A 63 12.56 11.97 -19.60
N PRO A 64 13.09 10.73 -19.69
CA PRO A 64 12.35 9.55 -19.32
C PRO A 64 12.23 9.50 -17.79
N SER A 65 11.19 10.11 -17.23
CA SER A 65 10.87 9.94 -15.81
C SER A 65 9.96 8.73 -15.63
N THR A 66 10.39 7.80 -14.78
CA THR A 66 9.49 6.75 -14.32
C THR A 66 8.78 7.26 -13.08
N TYR A 67 7.46 7.38 -13.15
CA TYR A 67 6.63 7.73 -12.01
C TYR A 67 6.77 6.65 -10.93
N VAL A 68 7.17 7.05 -9.73
CA VAL A 68 7.23 6.13 -8.58
C VAL A 68 5.83 6.13 -7.97
N GLN A 69 5.06 5.10 -8.32
CA GLN A 69 3.78 4.86 -7.67
C GLN A 69 4.06 4.38 -6.25
N GLU A 70 3.86 5.26 -5.26
CA GLU A 70 3.90 4.84 -3.87
C GLU A 70 2.71 3.92 -3.62
N ASN A 71 2.99 2.70 -3.18
CA ASN A 71 1.95 1.86 -2.60
C ASN A 71 1.59 2.50 -1.26
N ASP A 72 0.50 3.26 -1.24
CA ASP A 72 -0.11 3.71 0.00
C ASP A 72 -0.40 2.46 0.84
N VAL A 73 0.28 2.31 1.98
CA VAL A 73 -0.04 1.25 2.93
C VAL A 73 -1.50 1.41 3.31
N SER A 74 -2.34 0.50 2.84
CA SER A 74 -3.78 0.62 3.00
C SER A 74 -4.12 0.66 4.49
N ILE A 75 -4.68 1.77 4.94
CA ILE A 75 -5.04 2.03 6.35
C ILE A 75 -5.90 0.89 6.92
N THR A 76 -6.67 0.23 6.06
CA THR A 76 -7.50 -0.95 6.39
C THR A 76 -6.67 -2.13 6.90
N ASN A 77 -5.50 -2.38 6.32
CA ASN A 77 -4.65 -3.50 6.66
C ASN A 77 -3.97 -3.29 8.02
N SER A 78 -3.69 -2.03 8.39
CA SER A 78 -3.19 -1.65 9.72
C SER A 78 -4.28 -1.73 10.80
N PHE A 79 -5.51 -1.34 10.47
CA PHE A 79 -6.63 -1.48 11.40
C PHE A 79 -6.95 -2.96 11.69
N LEU A 80 -6.94 -3.80 10.65
CA LEU A 80 -7.24 -5.22 10.78
C LEU A 80 -6.26 -5.95 11.70
N THR A 81 -4.96 -5.62 11.62
CA THR A 81 -3.93 -6.24 12.47
C THR A 81 -4.12 -5.85 13.93
N ILE A 82 -4.42 -4.58 14.22
CA ILE A 82 -4.69 -4.09 15.58
C ILE A 82 -5.97 -4.73 16.14
N ALA A 83 -7.04 -4.77 15.36
CA ALA A 83 -8.29 -5.42 15.74
C ALA A 83 -8.09 -6.91 16.06
N PHE A 84 -7.26 -7.60 15.28
CA PHE A 84 -6.92 -8.99 15.52
C PHE A 84 -6.17 -9.20 16.84
N ILE A 85 -5.21 -8.34 17.17
CA ILE A 85 -4.48 -8.40 18.46
C ILE A 85 -5.44 -8.18 19.64
N ILE A 86 -6.32 -7.18 19.54
CA ILE A 86 -7.33 -6.91 20.59
C ILE A 86 -8.26 -8.13 20.78
N LEU A 87 -8.68 -8.74 19.68
CA LEU A 87 -9.51 -9.95 19.71
C LEU A 87 -8.81 -11.12 20.39
N LEU A 88 -7.52 -11.33 20.13
CA LEU A 88 -6.73 -12.39 20.80
C LEU A 88 -6.62 -12.14 22.31
N VAL A 89 -6.36 -10.90 22.72
CA VAL A 89 -6.29 -10.54 24.15
C VAL A 89 -7.65 -10.76 24.81
N PHE A 90 -8.73 -10.31 24.18
CA PHE A 90 -10.09 -10.52 24.67
C PHE A 90 -10.42 -12.00 24.80
N LEU A 91 -10.11 -12.81 23.77
CA LEU A 91 -10.33 -14.24 23.78
C LEU A 91 -9.56 -14.93 24.93
N TYR A 92 -8.31 -14.54 25.16
CA TYR A 92 -7.52 -15.07 26.27
C TYR A 92 -8.18 -14.77 27.63
N TYR A 93 -8.61 -13.52 27.85
CA TYR A 93 -9.32 -13.16 29.08
C TYR A 93 -10.65 -13.89 29.22
N PHE A 94 -11.40 -14.01 28.13
CA PHE A 94 -12.65 -14.74 28.09
C PHE A 94 -12.46 -16.21 28.46
N LEU A 95 -11.48 -16.90 27.85
CA LEU A 95 -11.18 -18.30 28.16
C LEU A 95 -10.69 -18.48 29.59
N LYS A 96 -9.91 -17.53 30.13
CA LYS A 96 -9.44 -17.57 31.52
C LYS A 96 -10.57 -17.40 32.52
N ASN A 97 -11.53 -16.53 32.23
CA ASN A 97 -12.64 -16.20 33.11
C ASN A 97 -13.89 -17.05 32.85
N ALA A 98 -13.91 -17.84 31.77
CA ALA A 98 -15.00 -18.73 31.45
C ALA A 98 -15.05 -19.90 32.42
N ASP A 99 -16.24 -20.19 32.93
CA ASP A 99 -16.46 -21.37 33.76
C ASP A 99 -16.21 -22.65 32.96
N LYS A 100 -15.64 -23.66 33.63
CA LYS A 100 -15.36 -24.98 33.01
C LYS A 100 -16.60 -25.61 32.37
N SER A 101 -17.79 -25.36 32.92
CA SER A 101 -19.07 -25.82 32.37
C SER A 101 -19.36 -25.21 31.00
N ILE A 102 -19.04 -23.93 30.79
CA ILE A 102 -19.22 -23.24 29.51
C ILE A 102 -18.24 -23.81 28.48
N ILE A 103 -16.99 -24.07 28.88
CA ILE A 103 -15.98 -24.69 28.02
C ILE A 103 -16.43 -26.11 27.62
N PHE A 104 -16.94 -26.90 28.57
CA PHE A 104 -17.43 -28.25 28.29
C PHE A 104 -18.63 -28.25 27.33
N LEU A 105 -19.60 -27.35 27.56
CA LEU A 105 -20.75 -27.18 26.66
C LEU A 105 -20.29 -26.81 25.24
N PHE A 106 -19.33 -25.88 25.12
CA PHE A 106 -18.77 -25.48 23.84
C PHE A 106 -18.09 -26.65 23.12
N MET A 107 -17.30 -27.45 23.83
CA MET A 107 -16.66 -28.65 23.26
C MET A 107 -17.69 -29.68 22.80
N PHE A 108 -18.74 -29.92 23.59
CA PHE A 108 -19.85 -30.78 23.18
C PHE A 108 -20.51 -30.32 21.88
N TYR A 109 -20.81 -29.02 21.75
CA TYR A 109 -21.37 -28.47 20.50
C TYR A 109 -20.43 -28.61 19.31
N LEU A 110 -19.10 -28.44 19.51
CA LEU A 110 -18.12 -28.63 18.44
C LEU A 110 -18.06 -30.08 17.97
N GLU A 111 -18.10 -31.05 18.90
CA GLU A 111 -18.13 -32.48 18.55
C GLU A 111 -19.36 -32.83 17.72
N GLU A 112 -20.54 -32.40 18.16
CA GLU A 112 -21.81 -32.59 17.42
C GLU A 112 -21.76 -31.94 16.03
N MET A 113 -21.17 -30.75 15.91
CA MET A 113 -20.99 -30.08 14.63
C MET A 113 -20.06 -30.88 13.69
N ILE A 114 -18.95 -31.41 14.21
CA ILE A 114 -18.00 -32.21 13.43
C ILE A 114 -18.66 -33.50 12.93
N ILE A 115 -19.42 -34.18 13.77
CA ILE A 115 -20.16 -35.38 13.38
C ILE A 115 -21.13 -35.06 12.23
N ASN A 116 -21.93 -34.01 12.37
CA ASN A 116 -22.87 -33.59 11.33
C ASN A 116 -22.16 -33.21 10.03
N LEU A 117 -21.03 -32.51 10.12
CA LEU A 117 -20.24 -32.14 8.95
C LEU A 117 -19.66 -33.38 8.24
N ASN A 118 -19.19 -34.38 8.99
CA ASN A 118 -18.70 -35.63 8.40
C ASN A 118 -19.81 -36.38 7.67
N ILE A 119 -21.00 -36.52 8.27
CA ILE A 119 -22.15 -37.16 7.61
C ILE A 119 -22.54 -36.42 6.32
N PHE A 120 -22.49 -35.09 6.35
CA PHE A 120 -22.76 -34.27 5.17
C PHE A 120 -21.70 -34.51 4.07
N ILE A 121 -20.42 -34.50 4.42
CA ILE A 121 -19.32 -34.75 3.49
C ILE A 121 -19.44 -36.15 2.88
N ASP A 122 -19.69 -37.18 3.68
CA ASP A 122 -19.87 -38.56 3.19
C ASP A 122 -21.03 -38.65 2.20
N SER A 123 -22.13 -37.95 2.49
CA SER A 123 -23.28 -37.85 1.58
C SER A 123 -22.92 -37.15 0.27
N LEU A 124 -22.12 -36.08 0.33
CA LEU A 124 -21.60 -35.40 -0.87
C LEU A 124 -20.71 -36.33 -1.68
N VAL A 125 -19.78 -37.06 -1.05
CA VAL A 125 -18.87 -38.00 -1.72
C VAL A 125 -19.64 -39.07 -2.47
N VAL A 126 -20.67 -39.66 -1.83
CA VAL A 126 -21.54 -40.65 -2.48
C VAL A 126 -22.26 -40.06 -3.70
N ASN A 127 -22.80 -38.85 -3.60
CA ASN A 127 -23.49 -38.21 -4.71
C ASN A 127 -22.55 -37.81 -5.85
N ILE A 128 -21.36 -37.29 -5.55
CA ILE A 128 -20.33 -36.99 -6.55
C ILE A 128 -19.90 -38.26 -7.27
N LYS A 129 -19.68 -39.37 -6.54
CA LYS A 129 -19.32 -40.66 -7.14
C LYS A 129 -20.39 -41.20 -8.09
N LYS A 130 -21.68 -40.99 -7.79
CA LYS A 130 -22.80 -41.35 -8.68
C LYS A 130 -22.89 -40.49 -9.94
N ILE A 131 -22.32 -39.28 -9.91
CA ILE A 131 -22.33 -38.35 -11.05
C ILE A 131 -21.10 -38.60 -11.95
N LEU A 132 -19.95 -38.97 -11.37
CA LEU A 132 -18.69 -39.16 -12.10
C LEU A 132 -18.43 -40.59 -12.62
N GLY A 133 -19.12 -41.61 -12.10
CA GLY A 133 -19.00 -43.00 -12.54
C GLY A 133 -20.34 -43.53 -13.04
#